data_AF-A0A7C5Q3G2-F1
#
_entry.id   AF-A0A7C5Q3G2-F1
#
_cell.length_a   1.000
_cell.length_b   1.000
_cell.length_c   1.000
_cell.angle_alpha   90.00
_cell.angle_beta   90.00
_cell.angle_gamma   90.00
#
_symmetry.space_group_name_H-M   'P 1'
#
loop_
_entity.id
_entity.type
_entity.pdbx_description
1 polymer ?
#
loop_
_entity_poly.entity_id
_entity_poly.type
_entity_poly.pdbx_seq_one_letter_code
_entity_poly.pdbx_strand_id
1 'polypeptide(L)'
;MDMSIQETYLAAFRGNFTSTMRWHDLDAFWERLKAQADDHWYIYAVGEVPPEATVSQDQLMNFIEKIDVLLHKDHEEDYCGIVYADDLQTPE
;
A
#
# COMPACT_ATOMS: atom_id res chain seq x y z
N MET A 1 -14.51 9.77 24.37
CA MET A 1 -14.06 8.43 24.85
C MET A 1 -12.89 8.10 23.96
N ASP A 2 -11.70 7.96 24.53
CA ASP A 2 -10.49 7.70 23.75
C ASP A 2 -10.55 6.26 23.22
N MET A 3 -10.30 6.06 21.92
CA MET A 3 -10.37 4.74 21.29
C MET A 3 -9.03 4.04 21.48
N SER A 4 -9.05 2.74 21.81
CA SER A 4 -7.82 1.95 21.85
C SER A 4 -7.21 1.80 20.44
N ILE A 5 -5.90 1.56 20.36
CA ILE A 5 -5.19 1.32 19.08
C ILE A 5 -5.86 0.19 18.28
N GLN A 6 -6.31 -0.87 18.97
CA GLN A 6 -7.00 -1.99 18.33
C GLN A 6 -8.35 -1.55 17.71
N GLU A 7 -9.12 -0.72 18.42
CA GLU A 7 -10.39 -0.21 17.92
C GLU A 7 -10.19 0.74 16.74
N THR A 8 -9.17 1.60 16.80
CA THR A 8 -8.79 2.50 15.70
C THR A 8 -8.37 1.70 14.46
N TYR A 9 -7.48 0.71 14.61
CA TYR A 9 -7.06 -0.15 13.50
C TYR A 9 -8.23 -0.91 12.88
N LEU A 10 -9.09 -1.52 13.70
CA LEU A 10 -10.25 -2.27 13.17
C LEU A 10 -11.27 -1.37 12.48
N ALA A 11 -11.40 -0.11 12.91
CA ALA A 11 -12.24 0.87 12.24
C ALA A 11 -11.67 1.27 10.88
N ALA A 12 -10.37 1.59 10.80
CA ALA A 12 -9.67 1.90 9.55
C ALA A 12 -9.69 0.72 8.57
N PHE A 13 -9.37 -0.48 9.06
CA PHE A 13 -9.37 -1.72 8.25
C PHE A 13 -10.75 -2.08 7.69
N ARG A 14 -11.84 -1.70 8.38
CA ARG A 14 -13.22 -1.88 7.90
C ARG A 14 -13.75 -0.65 7.14
N GLY A 15 -12.90 0.35 6.95
CA GLY A 15 -13.21 1.57 6.21
C GLY A 15 -13.32 1.32 4.71
N ASN A 16 -13.46 2.42 3.97
CA ASN A 16 -13.51 2.38 2.52
C ASN A 16 -12.09 2.43 1.96
N PHE A 17 -11.86 1.67 0.90
CA PHE A 17 -10.62 1.72 0.15
C PHE A 17 -10.93 2.21 -1.26
N THR A 18 -10.06 3.08 -1.78
CA THR A 18 -10.16 3.66 -3.10
C THR A 18 -9.15 2.99 -4.02
N SER A 19 -9.59 2.57 -5.21
CA SER A 19 -8.71 1.96 -6.20
C SER A 19 -7.91 3.02 -6.97
N THR A 20 -6.66 2.70 -7.29
CA THR A 20 -5.94 3.38 -8.37
C THR A 20 -6.51 2.89 -9.70
N MET A 21 -7.49 3.60 -10.26
CA MET A 21 -8.25 3.09 -11.39
C MET A 21 -7.41 2.98 -12.67
N ARG A 22 -6.58 3.99 -12.97
CA ARG A 22 -5.68 3.99 -14.13
C ARG A 22 -4.23 3.79 -13.70
N TRP A 23 -3.39 3.32 -14.63
CA TRP A 23 -1.96 3.15 -14.39
C TRP A 23 -1.27 4.44 -13.93
N HIS A 24 -1.64 5.60 -14.50
CA HIS A 24 -1.09 6.88 -14.03
C HIS A 24 -1.54 7.27 -12.61
N ASP A 25 -2.68 6.77 -12.14
CA ASP A 25 -3.10 6.96 -10.73
C ASP A 25 -2.18 6.15 -9.81
N LEU A 26 -1.79 4.94 -10.25
CA LEU A 26 -0.84 4.09 -9.55
C LEU A 26 0.56 4.73 -9.51
N ASP A 27 1.04 5.24 -10.64
CA ASP A 27 2.31 5.98 -10.70
C ASP A 27 2.34 7.13 -9.68
N ALA A 28 1.26 7.92 -9.67
CA ALA A 28 1.14 9.05 -8.77
C ALA A 28 1.06 8.60 -7.30
N PHE A 29 0.40 7.48 -7.02
CA PHE A 29 0.37 6.89 -5.69
C PHE A 29 1.75 6.41 -5.24
N TRP A 30 2.50 5.73 -6.12
CA TRP A 30 3.88 5.32 -5.83
C TRP A 30 4.78 6.49 -5.49
N GLU A 31 4.71 7.60 -6.22
CA GLU A 31 5.53 8.77 -5.88
C GLU A 31 5.20 9.34 -4.50
N ARG A 32 3.92 9.31 -4.09
CA ARG A 32 3.52 9.72 -2.73
C ARG A 32 4.01 8.76 -1.66
N LEU A 33 3.91 7.46 -1.92
CA LEU A 33 4.37 6.43 -0.99
C LEU A 33 5.89 6.48 -0.82
N LYS A 34 6.63 6.65 -1.93
CA LYS A 34 8.09 6.83 -1.92
C LYS A 34 8.52 8.12 -1.21
N ALA A 35 7.77 9.22 -1.37
CA ALA A 35 8.05 10.46 -0.65
C ALA A 35 7.85 10.35 0.88
N GLN A 36 7.06 9.35 1.31
CA GLN A 36 6.81 9.00 2.70
C GLN A 36 7.59 7.74 3.12
N ALA A 37 8.49 7.24 2.27
CA ALA A 37 9.27 6.04 2.57
C ALA A 37 10.21 6.35 3.73
N ASP A 38 9.88 5.78 4.88
CA ASP A 38 10.67 5.77 6.09
C ASP A 38 10.70 4.33 6.64
N ASP A 39 11.21 4.17 7.87
CA ASP A 39 11.35 2.86 8.51
C ASP A 39 10.09 2.46 9.30
N HIS A 40 8.90 2.98 8.96
CA HIS A 40 7.63 2.70 9.66
C HIS A 40 6.66 1.79 8.90
N TRP A 41 7.05 1.31 7.70
CA TRP A 41 6.17 0.51 6.85
C TRP A 41 6.25 -0.99 7.13
N TYR A 42 5.12 -1.68 7.01
CA TYR A 42 5.04 -3.15 7.03
C TYR A 42 4.68 -3.67 5.64
N ILE A 43 5.32 -4.75 5.21
CA ILE A 43 4.99 -5.46 3.97
C ILE A 43 4.50 -6.85 4.34
N TYR A 44 3.28 -7.18 3.91
CA TYR A 44 2.64 -8.45 4.21
C TYR A 44 2.08 -9.08 2.93
N ALA A 45 2.50 -10.32 2.64
CA ALA A 45 1.94 -11.14 1.58
C ALA A 45 0.82 -12.03 2.15
N VAL A 46 -0.35 -12.00 1.51
CA VAL A 46 -1.51 -12.76 1.99
C VAL A 46 -1.20 -14.25 2.01
N GLY A 47 -1.40 -14.89 3.16
CA GLY A 47 -1.14 -16.32 3.37
C GLY A 47 0.18 -16.61 4.07
N GLU A 48 1.06 -15.61 4.21
CA GLU A 48 2.29 -15.72 4.99
C GLU A 48 2.06 -15.36 6.47
N VAL A 49 3.10 -15.51 7.29
CA VAL A 49 3.08 -15.02 8.68
C VAL A 49 3.17 -13.48 8.67
N PRO A 50 2.29 -12.76 9.40
CA PRO A 50 2.39 -11.31 9.51
C PRO A 50 3.75 -10.85 10.05
N PRO A 51 4.35 -9.77 9.50
CA PRO A 51 5.62 -9.26 9.98
C PRO A 51 5.49 -8.69 11.40
N GLU A 52 6.52 -8.91 12.23
CA GLU A 52 6.61 -8.33 13.59
C GLU A 52 7.42 -7.02 13.62
N ALA A 53 8.08 -6.67 12.52
CA ALA A 53 8.93 -5.50 12.40
C ALA A 53 8.70 -4.79 11.06
N THR A 54 8.96 -3.48 11.07
CA THR A 54 8.91 -2.64 9.87
C THR A 54 10.08 -2.98 8.94
N VAL A 55 9.90 -2.68 7.66
CA VAL A 55 10.96 -2.77 6.66
C VAL A 55 11.77 -1.48 6.65
N SER A 56 13.03 -1.57 6.21
CA SER A 56 13.82 -0.35 5.98
C SER A 56 13.29 0.41 4.76
N GLN A 57 13.60 1.71 4.70
CA GLN A 57 13.33 2.55 3.53
C GLN A 57 13.79 1.88 2.21
N ASP A 58 15.02 1.36 2.16
CA ASP A 58 15.56 0.69 0.96
C ASP A 58 14.76 -0.56 0.57
N GLN A 59 14.28 -1.32 1.55
CA GLN A 59 13.46 -2.50 1.32
C GLN A 59 12.09 -2.11 0.74
N LEU A 60 11.47 -1.04 1.26
CA LEU A 60 10.22 -0.51 0.75
C LEU A 60 10.37 0.00 -0.70
N MET A 61 11.41 0.78 -0.98
CA MET A 61 11.67 1.30 -2.33
C MET A 61 11.82 0.15 -3.35
N ASN A 62 12.65 -0.84 -3.02
CA ASN A 62 12.86 -2.03 -3.85
C ASN A 62 11.58 -2.88 -4.00
N PHE A 63 10.73 -2.92 -2.99
CA PHE A 63 9.44 -3.59 -3.07
C PHE A 63 8.51 -2.88 -4.04
N ILE A 64 8.38 -1.56 -3.94
CA ILE A 64 7.52 -0.75 -4.81
C ILE A 64 7.94 -0.92 -6.28
N GLU A 65 9.23 -0.88 -6.59
CA GLU A 65 9.72 -1.11 -7.96
C GLU A 65 9.38 -2.50 -8.50
N LYS A 66 9.53 -3.54 -7.67
CA LYS A 66 9.27 -4.92 -8.09
C LYS A 66 7.79 -5.23 -8.22
N ILE A 67 6.98 -4.72 -7.30
CA ILE A 67 5.54 -4.96 -7.33
C ILE A 67 4.91 -4.23 -8.52
N ASP A 68 5.39 -3.03 -8.85
CA ASP A 68 4.94 -2.29 -10.03
C ASP A 68 5.13 -3.10 -11.33
N VAL A 69 6.34 -3.63 -11.53
CA VAL A 69 6.65 -4.50 -12.68
C VAL A 69 5.77 -5.75 -12.68
N LEU A 70 5.53 -6.36 -11.52
CA LEU A 70 4.68 -7.55 -11.41
C LEU A 70 3.23 -7.24 -11.77
N LEU A 71 2.67 -6.14 -11.26
CA LEU A 71 1.29 -5.72 -11.51
C LEU A 71 1.08 -5.47 -13.01
N HIS A 72 1.99 -4.75 -13.66
CA HIS A 72 1.92 -4.50 -15.10
C HIS A 72 2.07 -5.74 -15.96
N LYS A 73 2.82 -6.74 -15.49
CA LYS A 73 3.02 -7.99 -16.22
C LYS A 73 1.82 -8.93 -16.11
N ASP A 74 1.26 -9.05 -14.92
CA ASP A 74 0.24 -10.05 -14.61
C ASP A 74 -1.19 -9.51 -14.82
N HIS A 75 -1.36 -8.18 -14.94
CA HIS A 75 -2.63 -7.56 -15.26
C HIS A 75 -2.70 -7.13 -16.72
N GLU A 76 -3.44 -7.90 -17.53
CA GLU A 76 -3.55 -7.71 -18.99
C GLU A 76 -4.42 -6.51 -19.40
N GLU A 77 -5.13 -5.88 -18.46
CA GLU A 77 -6.05 -4.78 -18.75
C GLU A 77 -5.32 -3.46 -19.00
N ASP A 78 -5.97 -2.56 -19.74
CA ASP A 78 -5.44 -1.22 -20.05
C ASP A 78 -5.58 -0.21 -18.88
N TYR A 79 -6.03 -0.69 -17.72
CA TYR A 79 -6.23 0.06 -16.49
C TYR A 79 -5.69 -0.74 -15.30
N CYS A 80 -5.51 -0.09 -14.14
CA CYS A 80 -4.97 -0.75 -12.94
C CYS A 80 -6.10 -1.42 -12.16
N GLY A 81 -6.94 -0.68 -11.43
CA GLY A 81 -8.16 -1.21 -10.77
C GLY A 81 -7.96 -2.34 -9.74
N ILE A 82 -6.72 -2.75 -9.46
CA ILE A 82 -6.38 -3.88 -8.58
C ILE A 82 -5.57 -3.48 -7.35
N VAL A 83 -5.08 -2.24 -7.29
CA VAL A 83 -4.42 -1.65 -6.12
C VAL A 83 -5.39 -0.71 -5.42
N TYR A 84 -5.48 -0.83 -4.10
CA TYR A 84 -6.42 -0.12 -3.25
C TYR A 84 -5.67 0.48 -2.06
N ALA A 85 -6.02 1.70 -1.69
CA ALA A 85 -5.54 2.36 -0.49
C ALA A 85 -6.71 2.99 0.28
N ASP A 86 -6.56 3.15 1.58
CA ASP A 86 -7.47 3.91 2.44
C ASP A 86 -7.53 5.39 2.00
N ASP A 87 -6.37 6.01 1.74
CA ASP A 87 -6.23 7.36 1.20
C ASP A 87 -5.10 7.43 0.15
N LEU A 88 -5.44 7.82 -1.09
CA LEU A 88 -4.47 7.91 -2.19
C LEU A 88 -3.53 9.14 -2.08
N GLN A 89 -3.86 10.12 -1.25
CA GLN A 89 -3.03 11.31 -1.00
C GLN A 89 -2.16 11.14 0.25
N THR A 90 -2.70 10.49 1.28
CA THR A 90 -2.08 10.37 2.61
C THR A 90 -2.24 8.95 3.18
N PRO A 91 -1.63 7.92 2.56
CA PRO A 91 -1.76 6.54 3.02
C PRO A 91 -1.11 6.33 4.40
N GLU A 92 -1.76 5.56 5.28
CA GLU A 92 -1.28 5.22 6.64
C GLU A 92 -1.44 3.75 7.05
#